data_AF-A0A7Y4SNV8-F1
#
_entry.id   AF-A0A7Y4SNV8-F1
#
_cell.length_a   1.000
_cell.length_b   1.000
_cell.length_c   1.000
_cell.angle_alpha   90.00
_cell.angle_beta   90.00
_cell.angle_gamma   90.00
#
_symmetry.space_group_name_H-M   'P 1'
#
loop_
_entity.id
_entity.type
_entity.pdbx_description
1 polymer ?
#
loop_
_entity_poly.entity_id
_entity_poly.type
_entity_poly.pdbx_seq_one_letter_code
_entity_poly.pdbx_strand_id
1 'polypeptide(L)'
;MHLIMDNYSTHKTALIRNWFAKRPRFHVHFTPTYGSWLSLVERWFAELTMKQIRRGTFRSVPQLKAAIQEFIVAHQGIRSPSSGPRVPMRFWPASPDSRSGPSVRAPCNNFHEPRLQATSTSSQWF
;
A
#
# COMPACT_ATOMS: atom_id res chain seq x y z
N MET A 1 -21.44 5.31 25.49
CA MET A 1 -20.67 5.12 24.24
C MET A 1 -20.63 6.46 23.53
N HIS A 2 -19.45 6.95 23.17
CA HIS A 2 -19.31 8.22 22.43
C HIS A 2 -19.00 7.91 20.97
N LEU A 3 -19.80 8.46 20.06
CA LEU A 3 -19.60 8.34 18.62
C LEU A 3 -19.08 9.68 18.11
N ILE A 4 -17.95 9.65 17.42
CA ILE A 4 -17.43 10.81 16.70
C ILE A 4 -17.76 10.56 15.23
N MET A 5 -18.58 11.43 14.65
CA MET A 5 -18.97 11.37 13.24
C MET A 5 -18.44 12.58 12.49
N ASP A 6 -18.22 12.43 11.19
CA ASP A 6 -17.93 13.54 10.31
C ASP A 6 -19.14 14.47 10.16
N ASN A 7 -18.88 15.71 9.75
CA ASN A 7 -19.91 16.74 9.59
C ASN A 7 -20.68 16.62 8.27
N TYR A 8 -21.04 15.40 7.87
CA TYR A 8 -21.75 15.14 6.62
C TYR A 8 -23.27 15.24 6.80
N SER A 9 -23.99 15.76 5.80
CA SER A 9 -25.41 16.10 5.91
C SER A 9 -26.31 14.90 6.16
N THR A 10 -25.91 13.71 5.69
CA THR A 10 -26.66 12.46 5.89
C THR A 10 -26.82 12.12 7.37
N HIS A 11 -25.81 12.39 8.21
CA HIS A 11 -25.83 12.13 9.65
C HIS A 11 -26.74 13.08 10.44
N LYS A 12 -27.22 14.17 9.82
CA LYS A 12 -28.08 15.17 10.46
C LYS A 12 -29.55 15.04 10.09
N THR A 13 -29.90 14.02 9.32
CA THR A 13 -31.29 13.75 8.92
C THR A 13 -32.18 13.49 10.14
N ALA A 14 -33.46 13.87 10.04
CA ALA A 14 -34.43 13.69 11.11
C ALA A 14 -34.56 12.22 11.55
N LEU A 15 -34.46 11.28 10.61
CA LEU A 15 -34.47 9.85 10.87
C LEU A 15 -33.36 9.45 11.85
N ILE A 16 -32.11 9.89 11.59
CA ILE A 16 -30.95 9.55 12.43
C ILE A 16 -31.04 10.22 13.79
N ARG A 17 -31.45 11.49 13.84
CA ARG A 17 -31.67 12.20 15.11
C ARG A 17 -32.72 11.51 15.98
N ASN A 18 -33.85 11.11 15.40
CA ASN A 18 -34.91 10.39 16.10
C ASN A 18 -34.45 9.01 16.57
N TRP A 19 -33.58 8.35 15.80
CA TRP A 19 -33.01 7.06 16.18
C TRP A 19 -32.09 7.19 17.41
N PHE A 20 -31.26 8.23 17.48
CA PHE A 20 -30.39 8.51 18.63
C PHE A 20 -31.17 9.02 19.84
N ALA A 21 -32.22 9.83 19.65
CA ALA A 21 -33.06 10.32 20.74
C ALA A 21 -33.71 9.16 21.53
N LYS A 22 -34.05 8.06 20.86
CA LYS A 22 -34.58 6.83 21.49
C LYS A 22 -33.51 6.03 22.23
N ARG A 23 -32.22 6.39 22.13
CA ARG A 23 -31.08 5.60 22.63
C ARG A 23 -30.05 6.50 23.32
N PRO A 24 -30.28 6.90 24.59
CA PRO A 24 -29.43 7.83 25.31
C PRO A 24 -28.02 7.28 25.61
N ARG A 25 -27.78 5.97 25.44
CA ARG A 25 -26.47 5.34 25.62
C ARG A 25 -25.42 5.79 24.60
N PHE A 26 -25.86 6.39 23.50
CA PHE A 26 -25.01 6.88 22.41
C PHE A 26 -24.97 8.41 22.42
N HIS A 27 -23.82 8.96 22.80
CA HIS A 27 -23.56 10.39 22.73
C HIS A 27 -22.82 10.69 21.42
N VAL A 28 -23.46 11.43 20.52
CA VAL A 28 -22.91 11.77 19.21
C VAL A 28 -22.21 13.12 19.27
N HIS A 29 -20.97 13.15 18.82
CA HIS A 29 -20.15 14.34 18.59
C HIS A 29 -19.85 14.44 17.11
N PHE A 30 -19.89 15.66 16.55
CA PHE A 30 -19.52 15.92 15.17
C PHE A 30 -18.16 16.61 15.12
N THR A 31 -17.36 16.30 14.10
CA THR A 31 -16.15 17.08 13.81
C THR A 31 -16.55 18.53 13.49
N PRO A 32 -15.71 19.53 13.86
CA PRO A 32 -16.00 20.93 13.55
C PRO A 32 -16.06 21.13 12.03
N THR A 33 -16.79 22.14 11.58
CA THR A 33 -16.84 22.51 10.16
C THR A 33 -15.42 22.76 9.64
N TYR A 34 -15.09 22.20 8.47
CA TYR A 34 -13.74 22.16 7.88
C TYR A 34 -12.71 21.27 8.61
N GLY A 35 -13.12 20.53 9.63
CA GLY A 35 -12.29 19.57 10.37
C GLY A 35 -12.23 18.17 9.74
N SER A 36 -12.25 18.06 8.41
CA SER A 36 -12.21 16.74 7.73
C SER A 36 -10.93 15.96 8.02
N TRP A 37 -9.82 16.66 8.32
CA TRP A 37 -8.56 16.03 8.72
C TRP A 37 -8.67 15.20 10.01
N LEU A 38 -9.66 15.48 10.86
CA LEU A 38 -9.91 14.76 12.11
C LEU A 38 -10.79 13.51 11.90
N SER A 39 -11.34 13.33 10.69
CA SER A 39 -12.14 12.16 10.32
C SER A 39 -11.24 10.94 10.11
N LEU A 40 -11.09 10.13 11.16
CA LEU A 40 -10.28 8.89 11.12
C LEU A 40 -10.80 7.90 10.07
N VAL A 41 -12.12 7.86 9.85
CA VAL A 41 -12.75 6.98 8.87
C VAL A 41 -12.36 7.37 7.44
N GLU A 42 -12.40 8.67 7.10
CA GLU A 42 -11.93 9.15 5.80
C GLU A 42 -10.45 8.83 5.57
N ARG A 43 -9.62 9.02 6.60
CA ARG A 43 -8.20 8.71 6.53
C ARG A 43 -7.94 7.22 6.33
N TRP A 44 -8.72 6.36 6.99
CA TRP A 44 -8.65 4.92 6.79
C TRP A 44 -9.04 4.51 5.36
N PHE A 45 -10.09 5.11 4.78
CA PHE A 45 -10.46 4.86 3.38
C PHE A 45 -9.40 5.35 2.39
N ALA A 46 -8.77 6.49 2.67
CA ALA A 46 -7.64 6.98 1.88
C ALA A 46 -6.48 5.97 1.92
N GLU A 47 -6.18 5.40 3.09
CA GLU A 47 -5.15 4.39 3.26
C GLU A 47 -5.48 3.09 2.50
N LEU A 48 -6.70 2.56 2.63
CA LEU A 48 -7.20 1.43 1.85
C LEU A 48 -7.04 1.66 0.35
N THR A 49 -7.42 2.86 -0.11
CA THR A 49 -7.35 3.23 -1.52
C THR A 49 -5.90 3.25 -2.01
N MET A 50 -5.00 3.87 -1.25
CA MET A 50 -3.60 4.03 -1.65
C MET A 50 -2.79 2.73 -1.56
N LYS A 51 -3.08 1.88 -0.57
CA LYS A 51 -2.33 0.65 -0.32
C LYS A 51 -2.88 -0.56 -1.07
N GLN A 52 -4.21 -0.73 -1.11
CA GLN A 52 -4.84 -1.92 -1.69
C GLN A 52 -5.41 -1.65 -3.08
N ILE A 53 -6.21 -0.59 -3.25
CA ILE A 53 -7.02 -0.42 -4.46
C ILE A 53 -6.18 0.09 -5.64
N ARG A 54 -5.40 1.16 -5.46
CA ARG A 54 -4.61 1.76 -6.55
C ARG A 54 -3.44 0.89 -7.02
N ARG A 55 -2.98 -0.03 -6.18
CA ARG A 55 -1.86 -0.94 -6.49
C ARG A 55 -2.32 -2.29 -7.02
N GLY A 56 -3.62 -2.62 -6.86
CA GLY A 56 -4.20 -3.88 -7.28
C GLY A 56 -4.89 -3.79 -8.64
N THR A 57 -4.72 -4.82 -9.46
CA THR A 57 -5.53 -5.01 -10.68
C THR A 57 -6.59 -6.06 -10.40
N PHE A 58 -7.85 -5.64 -10.28
CA PHE A 58 -8.98 -6.54 -10.02
C PHE A 58 -9.72 -6.84 -11.31
N ARG A 59 -9.85 -8.13 -11.66
CA ARG A 59 -10.55 -8.62 -12.85
C ARG A 59 -12.02 -8.90 -12.58
N SER A 60 -12.45 -8.90 -11.32
CA SER A 60 -13.84 -9.15 -10.93
C SER A 60 -14.19 -8.53 -9.57
N VAL A 61 -15.49 -8.31 -9.33
CA VAL A 61 -16.01 -7.80 -8.05
C VAL A 61 -15.71 -8.74 -6.87
N PRO A 62 -15.83 -10.07 -6.99
CA PRO A 62 -15.43 -10.98 -5.91
C PRO A 62 -13.96 -10.84 -5.51
N GLN A 63 -13.07 -10.63 -6.49
CA GLN A 63 -11.64 -10.43 -6.23
C GLN A 63 -11.38 -9.12 -5.46
N LEU A 64 -12.06 -8.04 -5.83
CA LEU A 64 -11.98 -6.77 -5.10
C LEU A 64 -12.50 -6.93 -3.66
N LYS A 65 -13.62 -7.63 -3.46
CA LYS A 65 -14.15 -7.91 -2.12
C LYS A 65 -13.15 -8.68 -1.26
N ALA A 66 -12.52 -9.73 -1.81
CA ALA A 66 -11.51 -10.51 -1.09
C ALA A 66 -10.32 -9.63 -0.67
N ALA A 67 -9.82 -8.79 -1.59
CA ALA A 67 -8.72 -7.87 -1.30
C ALA A 67 -9.05 -6.84 -0.20
N ILE A 68 -10.29 -6.33 -0.15
CA ILE A 68 -10.73 -5.43 0.93
C ILE A 68 -10.81 -6.18 2.27
N GLN A 69 -11.31 -7.42 2.28
CA GLN A 69 -11.38 -8.23 3.50
C GLN A 69 -9.98 -8.55 4.05
N GLU A 70 -9.04 -8.91 3.18
CA GLU A 70 -7.63 -9.10 3.56
C GLU A 70 -7.04 -7.84 4.19
N PHE A 71 -7.31 -6.67 3.59
CA PHE A 71 -6.86 -5.40 4.13
C PHE A 71 -7.45 -5.13 5.52
N ILE A 72 -8.74 -5.39 5.72
CA ILE A 72 -9.42 -5.23 7.01
C ILE A 72 -8.78 -6.12 8.07
N VAL A 73 -8.58 -7.41 7.80
CA VAL A 73 -7.94 -8.36 8.74
C VAL A 73 -6.55 -7.89 9.14
N ALA A 74 -5.75 -7.42 8.18
CA ALA A 74 -4.42 -6.90 8.46
C ALA A 74 -4.42 -5.65 9.36
N HIS A 75 -5.48 -4.83 9.33
CA HIS A 75 -5.58 -3.57 10.09
C HIS A 75 -6.26 -3.73 11.47
N GLN A 76 -6.95 -4.84 11.74
CA GLN A 76 -7.61 -5.09 13.03
C GLN A 76 -6.67 -5.48 14.17
N GLY A 77 -5.35 -5.46 13.95
CA GLY A 77 -4.38 -5.80 14.99
C GLY A 77 -4.39 -7.28 15.40
N ILE A 78 -5.15 -8.14 14.70
CA ILE A 78 -4.94 -9.59 14.71
C ILE A 78 -3.65 -9.85 13.93
N ARG A 79 -2.52 -9.45 14.54
CA ARG A 79 -1.27 -10.16 14.33
C ARG A 79 -1.53 -11.54 14.91
N SER A 80 -1.93 -12.47 14.05
CA SER A 80 -1.73 -13.87 14.38
C SER A 80 -0.23 -14.00 14.74
N PRO A 81 0.16 -14.51 15.92
CA PRO A 81 1.57 -14.71 16.27
C PRO A 81 2.30 -15.67 15.30
N SER A 82 1.55 -16.28 14.38
CA SER A 82 2.01 -17.24 13.39
C SER A 82 1.63 -16.81 11.97
N SER A 83 2.03 -15.63 11.51
CA SER A 83 2.19 -15.45 10.05
C SER A 83 3.57 -15.96 9.68
N GLY A 84 3.61 -17.18 9.12
CA GLY A 84 4.78 -17.76 8.47
C GLY A 84 5.37 -16.83 7.39
N PRO A 85 6.48 -17.24 6.74
CA PRO A 85 7.36 -16.34 6.02
C PRO A 85 6.56 -15.49 5.04
N ARG A 86 6.72 -14.17 5.16
CA ARG A 86 6.19 -13.16 4.24
C ARG A 86 6.40 -13.69 2.83
N VAL A 87 5.32 -14.06 2.14
CA VAL A 87 5.41 -14.35 0.72
C VAL A 87 5.85 -13.02 0.10
N PRO A 88 7.06 -12.93 -0.49
CA PRO A 88 7.41 -11.71 -1.17
C PRO A 88 6.37 -11.52 -2.27
N MET A 89 5.81 -10.30 -2.32
CA MET A 89 4.98 -9.85 -3.43
C MET A 89 5.62 -10.36 -4.72
N ARG A 90 4.91 -11.21 -5.47
CA ARG A 90 5.42 -11.85 -6.70
C ARG A 90 6.03 -10.76 -7.58
N PHE A 91 7.36 -10.70 -7.64
CA PHE A 91 8.03 -10.14 -8.79
C PHE A 91 7.66 -11.07 -9.95
N TRP A 92 7.03 -10.50 -10.97
CA TRP A 92 6.87 -11.15 -12.26
C TRP A 92 8.26 -11.63 -12.72
N PRO A 93 8.45 -12.90 -13.09
CA PRO A 93 9.71 -13.29 -13.71
C PRO A 93 9.76 -12.58 -15.07
N ALA A 94 10.86 -11.89 -15.33
CA ALA A 94 11.21 -11.51 -16.69
C ALA A 94 11.21 -12.78 -17.56
N SER A 95 10.61 -12.68 -18.75
CA SER A 95 10.63 -13.75 -19.75
C SER A 95 12.05 -14.25 -19.98
N PRO A 96 12.28 -15.57 -20.10
CA PRO A 96 13.56 -16.08 -20.54
C PRO A 96 13.67 -15.86 -22.05
N ASP A 97 14.61 -15.01 -22.45
CA ASP A 97 15.04 -14.92 -23.84
C ASP A 97 15.59 -16.28 -24.27
N SER A 98 14.92 -16.88 -25.26
CA SER A 98 15.33 -18.09 -25.93
C SER A 98 16.44 -17.78 -26.94
N ARG A 99 17.69 -18.15 -26.64
CA ARG A 99 18.75 -18.34 -27.65
C ARG A 99 19.82 -19.36 -27.22
N SER A 100 19.62 -20.60 -27.69
CA SER A 100 20.60 -21.51 -28.31
C SER A 100 21.98 -21.81 -27.66
N GLY A 101 22.12 -23.06 -27.19
CA GLY A 101 23.17 -24.01 -27.65
C GLY A 101 24.55 -24.06 -26.95
N PRO A 102 25.28 -25.21 -26.94
CA PRO A 102 26.21 -25.57 -25.87
C PRO A 102 27.73 -25.55 -26.21
N SER A 103 28.52 -25.38 -25.15
CA SER A 103 29.87 -25.90 -24.82
C SER A 103 30.95 -26.09 -25.90
N VAL A 104 32.04 -25.31 -25.82
CA VAL A 104 33.42 -25.76 -26.10
C VAL A 104 34.40 -25.05 -25.13
N ARG A 105 35.41 -25.78 -24.68
CA ARG A 105 36.39 -25.44 -23.63
C ARG A 105 37.74 -24.98 -24.24
N ALA A 106 38.41 -24.03 -23.56
CA ALA A 106 39.85 -23.68 -23.56
C ALA A 106 40.45 -22.94 -24.80
N PRO A 107 41.65 -22.30 -24.72
CA PRO A 107 42.55 -22.13 -23.57
C PRO A 107 42.98 -20.67 -23.27
N CYS A 108 43.65 -20.51 -22.12
CA CYS A 108 44.40 -19.35 -21.67
C CYS A 108 45.41 -18.84 -22.72
N ASN A 109 45.61 -17.51 -22.79
CA ASN A 109 46.95 -16.96 -22.97
C ASN A 109 47.03 -15.50 -22.52
N ASN A 110 48.13 -15.25 -21.79
CA ASN A 110 48.65 -13.99 -21.30
C ASN A 110 48.70 -12.91 -22.40
N PHE A 111 48.44 -11.64 -22.04
CA PHE A 111 49.31 -10.54 -22.48
C PHE A 111 49.04 -9.23 -21.72
N HIS A 112 50.09 -8.76 -21.04
CA HIS A 112 50.47 -7.39 -20.69
C HIS A 112 49.44 -6.31 -20.31
N GLU A 113 49.53 -5.90 -19.04
CA GLU A 113 49.30 -4.53 -18.58
C GLU A 113 50.36 -3.58 -19.18
N PRO A 114 49.97 -2.37 -19.61
CA PRO A 114 50.78 -1.20 -19.31
C PRO A 114 49.93 -0.10 -18.66
N ARG A 115 50.30 0.19 -17.42
CA ARG A 115 50.02 1.39 -16.65
C ARG A 115 50.42 2.64 -17.44
N LEU A 116 49.47 3.57 -17.66
CA LEU A 116 49.77 4.98 -17.88
C LEU A 116 48.94 5.84 -16.93
N GLN A 117 49.64 6.75 -16.27
CA GLN A 117 49.17 7.68 -15.25
C GLN A 117 48.68 8.99 -15.87
N ALA A 118 47.79 9.68 -15.12
CA ALA A 118 47.46 11.10 -15.15
C ALA A 118 46.81 11.63 -16.46
N THR A 119 45.75 12.44 -16.43
CA THR A 119 45.74 13.78 -15.83
C THR A 119 44.38 14.24 -15.31
N SER A 120 44.46 15.11 -14.32
CA SER A 120 43.42 15.99 -13.78
C SER A 120 42.67 16.78 -14.86
N THR A 121 41.34 16.87 -14.75
CA THR A 121 40.60 18.08 -15.12
C THR A 121 39.37 18.21 -14.24
N SER A 122 39.39 19.33 -13.50
CA SER A 122 38.33 19.95 -12.72
C SER A 122 37.02 20.11 -13.50
N SER A 123 35.89 19.81 -12.88
CA SER A 123 34.62 20.49 -13.15
C SER A 123 33.75 20.42 -11.91
N GLN A 124 33.77 21.54 -11.18
CA GLN A 124 32.81 21.90 -10.16
C GLN A 124 31.40 21.95 -10.76
N TRP A 125 30.45 21.30 -10.11
CA TRP A 125 29.03 21.65 -10.17
C TRP A 125 28.48 21.47 -8.76
N PHE A 126 28.09 22.61 -8.17
CA PHE A 126 27.24 22.83 -6.99
C PHE A 126 27.56 22.11 -5.67
#